data_AF-A0A2V7TT67-F1
#
_entry.id   AF-A0A2V7TT67-F1
#
_cell.length_a   1.000
_cell.length_b   1.000
_cell.length_c   1.000
_cell.angle_alpha   90.00
_cell.angle_beta   90.00
_cell.angle_gamma   90.00
#
_symmetry.space_group_name_H-M   'P 1'
#
loop_
_entity.id
_entity.type
_entity.pdbx_description
1 polymer ?
#
loop_
_entity_poly.entity_id
_entity_poly.type
_entity_poly.pdbx_seq_one_letter_code
_entity_poly.pdbx_strand_id
1 'polypeptide(L)' 'MKRPKEEHDFSRARRGAVVPIPPGKTRITIRIDTDILKWFRRQVHAAGGGNYQTLMNEALRQHIERREENLED' A
#
# COMPACT_ATOMS: atom_id res chain seq x y z
N MET A 1 14.58 7.35 28.66
CA MET A 1 15.49 7.58 27.50
C MET A 1 14.97 6.76 26.31
N LYS A 2 14.47 7.39 25.23
CA LYS A 2 13.99 6.68 24.03
C LYS A 2 15.18 6.36 23.11
N ARG A 3 15.34 5.10 22.69
CA ARG A 3 16.37 4.70 21.72
C ARG A 3 15.95 5.13 20.30
N PRO A 4 16.82 5.76 19.49
CA PRO A 4 16.51 6.05 18.09
C PRO A 4 16.43 4.75 17.27
N LYS A 5 15.54 4.74 16.28
CA LYS A 5 15.41 3.62 15.32
C LYS A 5 16.61 3.61 14.40
N GLU A 6 17.18 2.43 14.19
CA GLU A 6 18.34 2.18 13.35
C GLU A 6 18.07 2.66 11.92
N GLU A 7 18.78 3.70 11.50
CA GLU A 7 18.80 4.17 10.11
C GLU A 7 19.61 3.16 9.30
N HIS A 8 18.92 2.36 8.49
CA HIS A 8 19.59 1.41 7.61
C HIS A 8 20.24 2.15 6.42
N ASP A 9 21.57 2.09 6.35
CA ASP A 9 22.35 2.59 5.23
C ASP A 9 22.20 1.65 4.01
N PHE A 10 21.55 2.14 2.95
CA PHE A 10 21.33 1.41 1.70
C PHE A 10 22.33 1.81 0.60
N SER A 11 23.46 2.43 0.94
CA SER A 11 24.44 2.95 -0.03
C SER A 11 25.03 1.86 -0.95
N ARG A 12 24.98 0.60 -0.53
CA ARG A 12 25.49 -0.57 -1.27
C ARG A 12 24.40 -1.48 -1.86
N ALA A 13 23.13 -1.10 -1.79
CA ALA A 13 22.04 -1.91 -2.33
C ALA A 13 22.07 -1.92 -3.87
N ARG A 14 22.33 -3.08 -4.48
CA ARG A 14 22.19 -3.27 -5.94
C ARG A 14 20.69 -3.34 -6.28
N ARG A 15 20.23 -2.49 -7.20
CA ARG A 15 18.85 -2.54 -7.73
C ARG A 15 18.67 -3.85 -8.49
N GLY A 16 17.90 -4.78 -7.94
CA GLY A 16 17.51 -6.03 -8.61
C GLY A 16 16.67 -5.76 -9.86
N ALA A 17 16.46 -6.80 -10.68
CA ALA A 17 15.65 -6.72 -11.89
C ALA A 17 14.30 -6.06 -11.59
N VAL A 18 13.94 -5.04 -12.38
CA VAL A 18 12.64 -4.38 -12.28
C VAL A 18 11.61 -5.39 -12.74
N VAL A 19 10.89 -6.01 -11.81
CA VAL A 19 9.78 -6.90 -12.12
C VAL A 19 8.76 -6.11 -12.95
N PRO A 20 8.40 -6.57 -14.16
CA PRO A 20 7.43 -5.87 -14.98
C PRO A 20 6.10 -5.79 -14.25
N ILE A 21 5.43 -4.64 -14.37
CA ILE A 21 4.15 -4.41 -13.71
C ILE A 21 3.10 -5.30 -14.39
N PRO A 22 2.29 -6.07 -13.64
CA PRO A 22 1.22 -6.87 -14.23
C PRO A 22 0.29 -6.02 -15.10
N PRO A 23 -0.26 -6.56 -16.20
CA PRO A 23 -1.19 -5.82 -17.05
C PRO A 23 -2.37 -5.28 -16.22
N GLY A 24 -2.80 -4.04 -16.50
CA GLY A 24 -3.88 -3.36 -15.78
C GLY A 24 -3.47 -2.70 -14.46
N LYS A 25 -2.19 -2.72 -14.07
CA LYS A 25 -1.68 -1.94 -12.92
C LYS A 25 -0.79 -0.80 -13.41
N THR A 26 -1.03 0.40 -12.89
CA THR A 26 -0.20 1.58 -13.18
C THR A 26 0.64 1.93 -11.96
N ARG A 27 1.95 2.08 -12.14
CA ARG A 27 2.83 2.59 -11.08
C ARG A 27 2.68 4.10 -10.99
N ILE A 28 2.24 4.58 -9.84
CA ILE A 28 2.07 5.99 -9.54
C ILE A 28 2.88 6.39 -8.31
N THR A 29 3.24 7.67 -8.22
CA THR A 29 3.78 8.26 -6.99
C THR A 29 2.69 9.12 -6.37
N ILE A 30 2.19 8.73 -5.20
CA ILE A 30 1.12 9.43 -4.48
C ILE A 30 1.55 9.73 -3.04
N ARG A 31 1.00 10.80 -2.47
CA ARG A 31 1.07 11.08 -1.03
C ARG A 31 -0.14 10.44 -0.37
N ILE A 32 0.07 9.68 0.69
CA ILE A 32 -0.96 9.05 1.52
C ILE A 32 -0.60 9.29 2.98
N ASP A 33 -1.62 9.53 3.79
CA ASP A 33 -1.40 9.78 5.22
C ASP A 33 -0.78 8.57 5.92
N THR A 34 0.10 8.87 6.86
CA THR A 34 0.94 7.86 7.52
C THR A 34 0.11 6.89 8.37
N ASP A 35 -0.96 7.38 8.98
CA ASP A 35 -1.89 6.60 9.79
C ASP A 35 -2.71 5.62 8.94
N ILE A 36 -3.19 6.04 7.77
CA ILE A 36 -3.87 5.18 6.78
C ILE A 36 -2.92 4.04 6.37
N LEU A 37 -1.68 4.38 5.98
CA LEU A 37 -0.69 3.36 5.60
C LEU A 37 -0.40 2.39 6.75
N LYS A 38 -0.26 2.90 7.98
CA LYS A 38 -0.07 2.06 9.17
C LYS A 38 -1.26 1.15 9.43
N TRP A 39 -2.48 1.62 9.23
CA TRP A 39 -3.69 0.83 9.42
C TRP A 39 -3.71 -0.38 8.48
N PHE A 40 -3.53 -0.18 7.18
CA PHE A 40 -3.50 -1.29 6.21
C PHE A 40 -2.34 -2.27 6.45
N ARG A 41 -1.17 -1.76 6.86
CA ARG A 41 -0.04 -2.62 7.25
C ARG A 41 -0.39 -3.51 8.44
N ARG A 42 -1.03 -2.98 9.48
CA ARG A 42 -1.44 -3.80 10.63
C ARG A 42 -2.42 -4.90 10.24
N GLN A 43 -3.35 -4.63 9.33
CA GLN A 43 -4.32 -5.63 8.85
C GLN A 43 -3.62 -6.82 8.18
N VAL A 44 -2.67 -6.58 7.28
CA VAL A 44 -1.93 -7.68 6.62
C VAL A 44 -1.00 -8.42 7.58
N HIS A 45 -0.42 -7.73 8.56
CA HIS A 45 0.40 -8.40 9.58
C HIS A 45 -0.45 -9.32 10.48
N ALA A 46 -1.66 -8.89 10.86
CA ALA A 46 -2.58 -9.71 11.64
C ALA A 46 -3.05 -10.95 10.88
N ALA A 47 -3.19 -10.87 9.55
CA ALA A 47 -3.59 -11.98 8.68
C ALA A 47 -2.45 -12.98 8.35
N GLY A 48 -1.28 -12.87 9.00
CA GLY A 48 -0.14 -13.76 8.74
C GLY A 48 0.75 -13.36 7.56
N GLY A 49 0.63 -12.12 7.08
CA GLY A 49 1.35 -11.59 5.93
C GLY A 49 0.43 -11.16 4.80
N GLY A 50 0.97 -10.42 3.83
CA GLY A 50 0.20 -9.95 2.67
C GLY A 50 0.66 -8.61 2.13
N ASN A 51 0.03 -8.17 1.04
CA ASN A 51 0.33 -6.90 0.39
C ASN A 51 -0.70 -5.83 0.78
N TYR A 52 -0.31 -4.86 1.59
CA TYR A 52 -1.17 -3.75 2.00
C TYR A 52 -1.72 -2.94 0.81
N GLN A 53 -1.00 -2.94 -0.33
CA GLN A 53 -1.46 -2.28 -1.56
C GLN A 53 -2.69 -2.99 -2.14
N THR A 54 -2.80 -4.31 -1.98
CA THR A 54 -3.98 -5.06 -2.42
C THR A 54 -5.20 -4.64 -1.62
N LEU A 55 -5.10 -4.58 -0.29
CA LEU A 55 -6.22 -4.13 0.57
C LEU A 55 -6.59 -2.67 0.31
N MET A 56 -5.61 -1.81 0.09
CA MET A 56 -5.86 -0.41 -0.25
C MET A 56 -6.59 -0.27 -1.58
N ASN A 57 -6.17 -1.00 -2.62
CA ASN A 57 -6.86 -1.00 -3.91
C ASN A 57 -8.28 -1.56 -3.81
N GLU A 58 -8.47 -2.60 -3.02
CA GLU A 58 -9.79 -3.19 -2.77
C GLU A 58 -10.74 -2.19 -2.11
N ALA A 59 -10.26 -1.48 -1.07
CA ALA A 59 -11.03 -0.42 -0.44
C ALA A 59 -11.41 0.72 -1.40
N LEU A 60 -10.51 1.06 -2.34
CA LEU A 60 -10.79 2.04 -3.40
C LEU A 60 -11.86 1.54 -4.37
N ARG A 61 -11.82 0.26 -4.77
CA ARG A 61 -12.85 -0.35 -5.63
C ARG A 61 -14.21 -0.31 -4.98
N GLN A 62 -14.31 -0.77 -3.73
CA GLN A 62 -15.57 -0.75 -2.99
C GLN A 62 -16.10 0.66 -2.76
N HIS A 63 -15.22 1.66 -2.63
CA HIS A 63 -15.65 3.06 -2.56
C HIS A 63 -16.26 3.52 -3.89
N ILE A 64 -15.67 3.14 -5.03
CA ILE A 64 -16.22 3.43 -6.35
C ILE A 64 -17.57 2.74 -6.53
N GLU A 65 -17.66 1.43 -6.27
CA GLU A 65 -18.90 0.65 -6.38
C GLU A 65 -20.03 1.28 -5.58
N ARG A 66 -19.79 1.56 -4.28
CA ARG A 66 -20.80 2.24 -3.45
C ARG A 66 -21.19 3.61 -3.99
N ARG A 67 -20.26 4.36 -4.60
CA ARG A 67 -20.59 5.68 -5.16
C ARG A 67 -21.44 5.57 -6.42
N GLU A 68 -21.18 4.59 -7.27
CA GLU A 68 -22.00 4.33 -8.46
C GLU A 68 -23.40 3.84 -8.06
N GLU A 69 -23.51 2.92 -7.09
CA GLU A 69 -24.82 2.44 -6.60
C GLU A 69 -25.70 3.58 -6.04
N ASN A 70 -25.11 4.59 -5.39
CA ASN A 70 -25.85 5.76 -4.88
C ASN A 70 -26.21 6.79 -5.96
N LEU A 71 -25.75 6.63 -7.21
CA LEU A 71 -26.10 7.50 -8.34
C LEU A 71 -27.24 6.92 -9.19
N GLU A 72 -27.63 5.68 -8.92
CA GLU A 72 -28.70 4.96 -9.63
C GLU A 72 -30.08 5.03 -8.92
N ASP A 73 -30.18 5.80 -7.81
CA ASP A 73 -31.43 6.15 -7.09
C ASP A 73 -31.86 7.62 -7.33
#